data_AF-A0A398BMK1-F1
#
_entry.id   AF-A0A398BMK1-F1
#
_cell.length_a   1.000
_cell.length_b   1.000
_cell.length_c   1.000
_cell.angle_alpha   90.00
_cell.angle_beta   90.00
_cell.angle_gamma   90.00
#
_symmetry.space_group_name_H-M   'P 1'
#
loop_
_entity.id
_entity.type
_entity.pdbx_description
1 polymer ?
#
loop_
_entity_poly.entity_id
_entity_poly.type
_entity_poly.pdbx_seq_one_letter_code
_entity_poly.pdbx_strand_id
1 'polypeptide(L)'
;MNKPEYTFTDLVHIAGYGSRIFKIESYRVEQCFSPSEEWTDIVYDLIDTETGAYVECDEEDLRLAGGSSVRKPMARELSGQARKDRAKRVDALLDEMNDAKVMVEMFPEDGEFKAKVEYLTIKLAEVTAEWT
;
A
#
# COMPACT_ATOMS: atom_id res chain seq x y z
N MET A 1 7.66 14.50 -8.05
CA MET A 1 8.62 14.04 -7.02
C MET A 1 7.88 14.07 -5.70
N ASN A 2 7.57 12.91 -5.13
CA ASN A 2 6.86 12.84 -3.86
C ASN A 2 7.80 13.37 -2.77
N LYS A 3 7.36 14.38 -2.01
CA LYS A 3 8.19 15.06 -1.01
C LYS A 3 7.78 14.53 0.37
N PRO A 4 8.73 14.09 1.21
CA PRO A 4 8.42 13.61 2.55
C PRO A 4 7.82 14.73 3.41
N GLU A 5 6.74 14.44 4.13
CA GLU A 5 6.08 15.36 5.07
C GLU A 5 6.88 15.50 6.38
N TYR A 6 7.61 14.44 6.76
CA TYR A 6 8.47 14.39 7.95
C TYR A 6 9.95 14.27 7.60
N THR A 7 10.81 14.79 8.48
CA THR A 7 12.25 14.88 8.30
C THR A 7 13.04 14.17 9.40
N PHE A 8 14.33 13.97 9.16
CA PHE A 8 15.24 13.41 10.16
C PHE A 8 15.17 14.22 11.47
N THR A 9 15.17 13.50 12.60
CA THR A 9 15.02 14.04 13.97
C THR A 9 13.61 14.45 14.41
N ASP A 10 12.61 14.40 13.53
CA ASP A 10 11.23 14.63 13.96
C ASP A 10 10.78 13.55 14.95
N LEU A 11 10.06 14.00 15.98
CA LEU A 11 9.43 13.14 16.97
C LEU A 11 7.97 12.92 16.59
N VAL A 12 7.55 11.66 16.51
CA VAL A 12 6.24 11.25 16.01
C VAL A 12 5.61 10.17 16.88
N HIS A 13 4.29 10.09 16.82
CA HIS A 13 3.50 8.96 17.26
C HIS A 13 3.17 8.08 16.05
N ILE A 14 3.10 6.77 16.29
CA ILE A 14 2.67 5.77 15.31
C ILE A 14 1.27 5.27 15.71
N ALA A 15 0.35 5.18 14.75
CA ALA A 15 -0.96 4.59 14.98
C ALA A 15 -0.84 3.17 15.57
N GLY A 16 -1.62 2.86 16.61
CA GLY A 16 -1.57 1.56 17.30
C GLY A 16 -0.51 1.42 18.41
N TYR A 17 0.45 2.34 18.53
CA TYR A 17 1.50 2.31 19.58
C TYR A 17 1.19 3.18 20.82
N GLY A 18 -0.02 3.75 20.90
CA GLY A 18 -0.47 4.53 22.05
C GLY A 18 0.25 5.87 22.20
N SER A 19 0.76 6.16 23.40
CA SER A 19 1.45 7.43 23.70
C SER A 19 2.97 7.38 23.49
N ARG A 20 3.49 6.30 22.92
CA ARG A 20 4.92 6.15 22.63
C ARG A 20 5.39 7.18 21.63
N ILE A 21 6.62 7.63 21.81
CA ILE A 21 7.28 8.59 20.93
C ILE A 21 8.40 7.88 20.18
N PHE A 22 8.44 8.11 18.88
CA PHE A 22 9.44 7.58 17.97
C PHE A 22 10.20 8.74 17.35
N LYS A 23 11.49 8.54 17.10
CA LYS A 23 12.32 9.49 16.37
C LYS A 23 12.58 8.97 14.98
N ILE A 24 12.40 9.81 13.96
CA ILE A 24 12.72 9.47 12.58
C ILE A 24 14.24 9.47 12.39
N GLU A 25 14.78 8.33 11.98
CA GLU A 25 16.21 8.14 11.69
C GLU A 25 16.52 8.16 10.19
N SER A 26 15.64 7.62 9.36
CA SER A 26 15.75 7.71 7.90
C SER A 26 14.40 7.58 7.22
N TYR A 27 14.38 7.89 5.92
CA TYR A 27 13.28 7.50 5.05
C TYR A 27 13.86 7.04 3.71
N ARG A 28 13.14 6.15 3.02
CA ARG A 28 13.44 5.73 1.66
C ARG A 28 12.28 6.05 0.75
N VAL A 29 12.61 6.48 -0.47
CA VAL A 29 11.62 6.73 -1.52
C VAL A 29 11.71 5.58 -2.50
N GLU A 30 10.64 4.82 -2.62
CA GLU A 30 10.55 3.66 -3.50
C GLU A 30 9.76 4.02 -4.74
N GLN A 31 10.40 3.88 -5.89
CA GLN A 31 9.71 3.98 -7.18
C GLN A 31 9.39 2.56 -7.63
N CYS A 32 8.10 2.27 -7.72
CA CYS A 32 7.60 0.98 -8.13
C CYS A 32 7.03 1.09 -9.55
N PHE A 33 7.38 0.11 -10.38
CA PHE A 33 6.94 0.03 -11.77
C PHE A 33 6.19 -1.28 -11.96
N SER A 34 4.94 -1.16 -12.36
CA SER A 34 4.10 -2.22 -12.88
C SER A 34 3.88 -1.97 -14.38
N PRO A 35 3.61 -3.00 -15.20
CA PRO A 35 3.37 -2.85 -16.64
C PRO A 35 2.33 -1.78 -17.03
N SER A 36 1.41 -1.45 -16.12
CA SER A 36 0.34 -0.47 -16.32
C SER A 36 0.38 0.73 -15.36
N GLU A 37 1.30 0.77 -14.39
CA GLU A 37 1.27 1.79 -13.33
C GLU A 37 2.66 2.09 -12.75
N GLU A 38 2.92 3.36 -12.47
CA GLU A 38 4.11 3.84 -11.77
C GLU A 38 3.65 4.57 -10.51
N TRP A 39 4.15 4.17 -9.35
CA TRP A 39 3.87 4.87 -8.09
C TRP A 39 5.11 5.06 -7.26
N THR A 40 5.04 6.04 -6.35
CA THR A 40 6.11 6.35 -5.41
C THR A 40 5.62 6.16 -3.99
N ASP A 41 6.31 5.32 -3.23
CA ASP A 41 6.05 5.10 -1.81
C ASP A 41 7.17 5.74 -0.96
N ILE A 42 6.83 6.19 0.25
CA ILE A 42 7.81 6.73 1.21
C ILE A 42 7.69 5.93 2.49
N VAL A 43 8.76 5.23 2.82
CA VAL A 43 8.83 4.39 4.00
C VAL A 43 9.79 5.00 5.00
N TYR A 44 9.34 5.15 6.25
CA TYR A 44 10.10 5.76 7.34
C TYR A 44 10.69 4.70 8.25
N ASP A 45 11.94 4.91 8.64
CA ASP A 45 12.65 4.12 9.63
C ASP A 45 12.73 4.91 10.93
N LEU A 46 12.16 4.35 11.98
CA LEU A 46 12.01 5.01 13.27
C LEU A 46 12.63 4.19 14.39
N ILE A 47 13.07 4.90 15.42
CA ILE A 47 13.51 4.31 16.67
C ILE A 47 12.59 4.73 17.81
N ASP A 48 12.12 3.75 18.58
CA ASP A 48 11.39 3.97 19.83
C ASP A 48 12.31 4.70 20.82
N THR A 49 11.89 5.87 21.29
CA THR A 49 12.71 6.70 22.20
C THR A 49 12.81 6.15 23.61
N GLU A 50 11.93 5.23 24.01
CA GLU A 50 11.94 4.57 25.31
C GLU A 50 12.73 3.26 25.27
N THR A 51 12.53 2.45 24.22
CA THR A 51 13.09 1.08 24.15
C THR A 51 14.28 0.94 23.21
N GLY A 52 14.50 1.87 22.29
CA GLY A 52 15.50 1.76 21.23
C GLY A 52 15.14 0.75 20.13
N ALA A 53 13.91 0.22 20.14
CA ALA A 53 13.43 -0.72 19.13
C ALA A 53 13.25 -0.04 17.76
N TYR A 54 13.58 -0.77 16.71
CA TYR A 54 13.38 -0.32 15.34
C TYR A 54 11.95 -0.58 14.87
N VAL A 55 11.36 0.40 14.19
CA VAL A 55 10.01 0.31 13.60
C VAL A 55 10.04 0.93 12.21
N GLU A 56 9.42 0.25 11.24
CA GLU A 56 9.17 0.76 9.90
C GLU A 56 7.68 1.09 9.77
N CYS A 57 7.33 2.25 9.20
CA CYS A 57 5.94 2.53 8.82
C CYS A 57 5.84 3.47 7.62
N ASP A 58 4.64 3.56 7.06
CA ASP A 58 4.31 4.53 6.02
C ASP A 58 3.99 5.91 6.60
N GLU A 59 3.99 6.93 5.74
CA GLU A 59 3.70 8.32 6.12
C GLU A 59 2.30 8.48 6.74
N GLU A 60 1.34 7.62 6.38
CA GLU A 60 -0.06 7.76 6.80
C GLU A 60 -0.27 7.37 8.28
N ASP A 61 0.61 6.54 8.82
CA ASP A 61 0.61 6.11 10.23
C ASP A 61 1.25 7.12 11.20
N LEU A 62 1.96 8.13 10.67
CA LEU A 62 2.76 9.06 11.47
C LEU A 62 2.00 10.32 11.89
N ARG A 63 2.36 10.81 13.09
CA ARG A 63 1.85 12.08 13.62
C ARG A 63 2.87 12.81 14.48
N LEU A 64 3.14 14.09 14.18
CA LEU A 64 4.10 14.90 14.95
C LEU A 64 3.73 15.02 16.45
N ALA A 65 4.70 14.79 17.33
CA ALA A 65 4.54 14.79 18.78
C ALA A 65 4.61 16.20 19.42
N GLY A 66 5.13 17.21 18.71
CA GLY A 66 5.51 18.51 19.31
C GLY A 66 5.11 19.78 18.56
N GLY A 67 4.34 19.71 17.46
CA GLY A 67 3.99 20.89 16.65
C GLY A 67 2.50 21.06 16.47
N SER A 68 2.00 22.28 16.70
CA SER A 68 0.63 22.69 16.40
C SER A 68 0.41 22.76 14.89
N SER A 69 0.28 21.61 14.24
CA SER A 69 -0.31 21.52 12.90
C SER A 69 -1.64 20.78 12.99
N VAL A 70 -2.66 21.51 12.56
CA VAL A 70 -4.09 21.19 12.42
C VAL A 70 -4.41 19.70 12.51
N ARG A 71 -5.26 19.33 13.49
CA ARG A 71 -5.96 18.03 13.48
C ARG A 71 -6.76 17.93 12.17
N LYS A 72 -6.36 17.05 11.24
CA LYS A 72 -7.29 16.51 10.25
C LYS A 72 -7.88 15.23 10.83
N PRO A 73 -9.19 15.16 11.13
CA PRO A 73 -9.81 13.91 11.52
C PRO A 73 -9.92 12.95 10.32
N MET A 74 -9.90 11.65 10.62
CA MET A 74 -10.40 10.50 9.85
C MET A 74 -10.96 10.83 8.46
N ALA A 75 -10.17 10.53 7.43
CA ALA A 75 -10.61 10.31 6.05
C ALA A 75 -9.52 9.55 5.26
N ARG A 76 -8.24 9.71 5.66
CA ARG A 76 -7.07 9.11 5.01
C ARG A 76 -6.72 7.70 5.50
N GLU A 77 -7.02 7.33 6.74
CA GLU A 77 -6.87 5.95 7.25
C GLU A 77 -7.70 4.94 6.43
N LEU A 78 -8.90 5.35 5.98
CA LEU A 78 -9.72 4.58 5.04
C LEU A 78 -9.07 4.46 3.66
N SER A 79 -8.24 5.43 3.26
CA SER A 79 -7.64 5.48 1.92
C SER A 79 -6.38 4.61 1.83
N GLY A 80 -5.50 4.63 2.84
CA GLY A 80 -4.31 3.77 2.91
C GLY A 80 -4.68 2.29 3.12
N GLN A 81 -5.61 2.01 4.05
CA GLN A 81 -6.12 0.66 4.26
C GLN A 81 -6.86 0.17 3.01
N ALA A 82 -7.73 0.98 2.39
CA ALA A 82 -8.35 0.59 1.13
C ALA A 82 -7.33 0.43 0.00
N ARG A 83 -6.24 1.21 -0.08
CA ARG A 83 -5.17 1.01 -1.07
C ARG A 83 -4.48 -0.33 -0.87
N LYS A 84 -4.10 -0.69 0.37
CA LYS A 84 -3.50 -1.99 0.70
C LYS A 84 -4.47 -3.15 0.43
N ASP A 85 -5.73 -3.03 0.82
CA ASP A 85 -6.76 -4.05 0.57
C ASP A 85 -7.09 -4.20 -0.93
N ARG A 86 -7.05 -3.10 -1.70
CA ARG A 86 -7.24 -3.15 -3.15
C ARG A 86 -6.01 -3.70 -3.86
N ALA A 87 -4.80 -3.36 -3.43
CA ALA A 87 -3.56 -3.95 -3.94
C ALA A 87 -3.56 -5.47 -3.73
N LYS A 88 -3.91 -5.95 -2.52
CA LYS A 88 -4.08 -7.39 -2.24
C LYS A 88 -5.13 -8.05 -3.12
N ARG A 89 -6.22 -7.33 -3.42
CA ARG A 89 -7.31 -7.84 -4.25
C ARG A 89 -6.93 -7.89 -5.73
N VAL A 90 -6.17 -6.92 -6.21
CA VAL A 90 -5.56 -6.92 -7.55
C VAL A 90 -4.55 -8.07 -7.66
N ASP A 91 -3.66 -8.21 -6.68
CA ASP A 91 -2.64 -9.27 -6.64
C ASP A 91 -3.27 -10.67 -6.69
N ALA A 92 -4.28 -10.93 -5.85
CA ALA A 92 -5.02 -12.20 -5.86
C ALA A 92 -5.75 -12.49 -7.18
N LEU A 93 -6.27 -11.45 -7.86
CA LEU A 93 -6.92 -11.60 -9.16
C LEU A 93 -5.91 -11.87 -10.27
N LEU A 94 -4.71 -11.28 -10.19
CA LEU A 94 -3.62 -11.54 -11.12
C LEU A 94 -3.10 -12.98 -10.98
N ASP A 95 -2.95 -13.48 -9.75
CA ASP A 95 -2.60 -14.88 -9.49
C ASP A 95 -3.65 -15.85 -10.05
N GLU A 96 -4.94 -15.63 -9.75
CA GLU A 96 -6.00 -16.52 -10.27
C GLU A 96 -6.11 -16.46 -11.81
N MET A 97 -5.89 -15.30 -12.42
CA MET A 97 -5.88 -15.16 -13.87
C MET A 97 -4.70 -15.91 -14.49
N ASN A 98 -3.53 -15.86 -13.87
CA ASN A 98 -2.35 -16.59 -14.34
C ASN A 98 -2.58 -18.11 -14.25
N ASP A 99 -3.14 -18.61 -13.15
CA ASP A 99 -3.50 -20.02 -13.01
C ASP A 99 -4.54 -20.47 -14.05
N ALA A 100 -5.56 -19.64 -14.29
CA ALA A 100 -6.59 -19.92 -15.30
C ALA A 100 -6.01 -19.94 -16.73
N LYS A 101 -5.05 -19.06 -17.06
CA LYS A 101 -4.34 -19.09 -18.34
C LYS A 101 -3.52 -20.36 -18.51
N VAL A 102 -2.81 -20.78 -17.47
CA VAL A 102 -2.07 -22.05 -17.47
C VAL A 102 -3.03 -23.22 -17.72
N MET A 103 -4.23 -23.21 -17.13
CA MET A 103 -5.25 -24.23 -17.39
C MET A 103 -5.82 -24.20 -18.81
N VAL A 104 -6.00 -23.02 -19.42
CA VAL A 104 -6.38 -22.91 -20.85
C VAL A 104 -5.30 -23.48 -21.77
N GLU A 105 -4.02 -23.30 -21.43
CA GLU A 105 -2.91 -23.90 -22.19
C GLU A 105 -2.86 -25.43 -22.01
N MET A 106 -3.14 -25.94 -20.81
CA MET A 106 -3.16 -27.37 -20.53
C MET A 106 -4.41 -28.08 -21.08
N PHE A 107 -5.55 -27.38 -21.18
CA PHE A 107 -6.83 -27.91 -21.62
C PHE A 107 -7.51 -26.98 -22.65
N PRO A 108 -6.96 -26.86 -23.86
CA PRO A 108 -7.39 -25.87 -24.85
C PRO A 108 -8.80 -26.12 -25.44
N GLU A 109 -9.29 -27.35 -25.33
CA GLU A 109 -10.62 -27.77 -25.78
C GLU A 109 -11.72 -27.48 -24.75
N ASP A 110 -11.34 -27.19 -23.51
CA ASP A 110 -12.27 -26.91 -22.42
C ASP A 110 -12.61 -25.41 -22.39
N GLY A 111 -13.82 -25.09 -22.88
CA GLY A 111 -14.28 -23.72 -23.04
C GLY A 111 -14.55 -23.00 -21.71
N GLU A 112 -14.65 -23.73 -20.60
CA GLU A 112 -14.98 -23.15 -19.29
C GLU A 112 -13.82 -22.31 -18.74
N PHE A 113 -12.57 -22.73 -18.98
CA PHE A 113 -11.40 -21.96 -18.56
C PHE A 113 -11.21 -20.67 -19.37
N LYS A 114 -11.56 -20.68 -20.66
CA LYS A 114 -11.58 -19.46 -21.49
C LYS A 114 -12.61 -18.46 -20.98
N ALA A 115 -13.82 -18.94 -20.67
CA ALA A 115 -14.86 -18.11 -20.06
C ALA A 115 -14.42 -17.56 -18.67
N LYS A 116 -13.68 -18.36 -17.88
CA LYS A 116 -13.15 -17.92 -16.58
C LYS A 116 -12.08 -16.82 -16.74
N VAL A 117 -11.18 -16.93 -17.72
CA VAL A 117 -10.19 -15.88 -18.01
C VAL A 117 -10.86 -14.58 -18.45
N GLU A 118 -11.88 -14.64 -19.32
CA GLU A 118 -12.65 -13.46 -19.72
C GLU A 118 -13.35 -12.81 -18.51
N TYR A 119 -13.98 -13.62 -17.65
CA TYR A 119 -14.62 -13.13 -16.43
C TYR A 119 -13.63 -12.41 -15.50
N LEU A 120 -12.46 -13.01 -15.25
CA LEU A 120 -11.42 -12.41 -14.39
C LEU A 120 -10.85 -11.14 -15.00
N THR A 121 -10.73 -11.08 -16.33
CA THR A 121 -10.26 -9.89 -17.05
C THR A 121 -11.26 -8.73 -16.93
N ILE A 122 -12.56 -9.00 -17.09
CA ILE A 122 -13.62 -7.98 -16.90
C ILE A 122 -13.62 -7.48 -15.46
N LYS A 123 -13.51 -8.39 -14.49
CA LYS A 123 -13.50 -8.04 -13.07
C LYS A 123 -12.28 -7.23 -12.67
N LEU A 124 -11.11 -7.55 -13.24
CA LEU A 124 -9.90 -6.74 -13.08
C LEU A 124 -10.12 -5.34 -13.68
N ALA A 125 -10.75 -5.24 -14.85
CA ALA A 125 -11.06 -3.98 -15.49
C ALA A 125 -12.09 -3.13 -14.71
N GLU A 126 -13.10 -3.75 -14.07
CA GLU A 126 -14.01 -3.04 -13.17
C GLU A 126 -13.25 -2.45 -11.97
N VAL A 127 -12.45 -3.27 -11.29
CA VAL A 127 -11.69 -2.86 -10.10
C VAL A 127 -10.67 -1.76 -10.44
N THR A 128 -10.14 -1.71 -11.66
CA THR A 128 -9.24 -0.65 -12.12
C THR A 128 -9.99 0.58 -12.68
N ALA A 129 -11.19 0.41 -13.23
CA ALA A 129 -12.02 1.50 -13.75
C ALA A 129 -12.73 2.32 -12.66
N GLU A 130 -12.94 1.76 -11.47
CA GLU A 130 -13.41 2.50 -10.28
C GLU A 130 -12.43 3.64 -9.85
N TRP A 131 -11.30 3.82 -10.55
CA TRP A 131 -10.21 4.72 -10.21
C TRP A 131 -9.85 5.79 -11.26
N THR A 132 -10.53 5.83 -12.40
CA THR A 132 -10.42 6.93 -13.38
C THR A 132 -11.47 8.00 -13.15
#